data_AF-A0A1X2IVJ1-F1
#
_entry.id   AF-A0A1X2IVJ1-F1
#
_cell.length_a   1.000
_cell.length_b   1.000
_cell.length_c   1.000
_cell.angle_alpha   90.00
_cell.angle_beta   90.00
_cell.angle_gamma   90.00
#
_symmetry.space_group_name_H-M   'P 1'
#
loop_
_entity.id
_entity.type
_entity.pdbx_description
1 polymer ?
#
loop_
_entity_poly.entity_id
_entity_poly.type
_entity_poly.pdbx_seq_one_letter_code
_entity_poly.pdbx_strand_id
1 'polypeptide(L)'
;MTTSPVEGTISQETSCVKTKQSQLYKTEYCRNWIELGECRYGKKCQYAHGEAELRKVTRHSRYKTQICRAYHTEGACLYGNRCTFIHDFDDLT
;
A
#
# COMPACT_ATOMS: atom_id res chain seq x y z
N MET A 1 -55.53 19.14 12.12
CA MET A 1 -54.47 19.89 12.81
C MET A 1 -53.16 19.47 12.21
N THR A 2 -52.58 20.38 11.45
CA THR A 2 -51.29 20.28 10.76
C THR A 2 -50.15 20.34 11.76
N THR A 3 -49.10 19.53 11.57
CA THR A 3 -47.69 19.97 11.65
C THR A 3 -46.78 18.81 11.20
N SER A 4 -46.18 18.97 10.02
CA SER A 4 -44.92 18.35 9.68
C SER A 4 -43.79 19.00 10.49
N PRO A 5 -42.70 18.27 10.74
CA PRO A 5 -41.40 18.83 10.41
C PRO A 5 -40.68 17.93 9.40
N VAL A 6 -40.48 18.49 8.20
CA VAL A 6 -39.34 18.14 7.36
C VAL A 6 -38.13 18.85 7.95
N GLU A 7 -36.99 18.15 8.07
CA GLU A 7 -35.62 18.69 7.96
C GLU A 7 -34.63 17.58 8.35
N GLY A 8 -33.63 17.41 7.50
CA GLY A 8 -32.59 16.39 7.70
C GLY A 8 -31.89 15.96 6.42
N THR A 9 -31.69 16.87 5.47
CA THR A 9 -30.72 16.67 4.40
C THR A 9 -29.33 16.66 5.03
N ILE A 10 -28.72 15.48 5.18
CA ILE A 10 -27.27 15.39 5.33
C ILE A 10 -26.70 15.03 3.97
N SER A 11 -26.21 16.08 3.36
CA SER A 11 -25.37 16.12 2.17
C SER A 11 -24.15 15.21 2.32
N GLN A 12 -23.94 14.40 1.29
CA GLN A 12 -22.67 14.29 0.56
C GLN A 12 -21.41 14.04 1.40
N GLU A 13 -21.00 12.77 1.44
CA GLU A 13 -19.57 12.47 1.29
C GLU A 13 -19.41 11.27 0.34
N THR A 14 -19.55 11.54 -0.95
CA THR A 14 -19.13 10.61 -2.00
C THR A 14 -17.60 10.58 -2.01
N SER A 15 -17.01 9.82 -1.09
CA SER A 15 -15.61 9.42 -1.20
C SER A 15 -15.46 8.56 -2.44
N CYS A 16 -14.69 9.06 -3.41
CA CYS A 16 -14.41 8.34 -4.64
C CYS A 16 -13.78 6.99 -4.30
N VAL A 17 -14.51 5.91 -4.58
CA VAL A 17 -14.03 4.53 -4.45
C VAL A 17 -12.96 4.32 -5.54
N LYS A 18 -11.77 4.89 -5.34
CA LYS A 18 -10.58 4.54 -6.09
C LYS A 18 -10.16 3.18 -5.55
N THR A 19 -10.40 2.15 -6.37
CA THR A 19 -10.00 0.78 -6.08
C THR A 19 -8.54 0.75 -5.62
N LYS A 20 -8.27 0.14 -4.46
CA LYS A 20 -6.95 0.04 -3.82
C LYS A 20 -5.83 -0.45 -4.78
N GLN A 21 -6.20 -1.15 -5.86
CA GLN A 21 -5.31 -1.62 -6.93
C GLN A 21 -4.50 -0.52 -7.64
N SER A 22 -5.04 0.70 -7.76
CA SER A 22 -4.32 1.79 -8.47
C SER A 22 -3.10 2.32 -7.70
N GLN A 23 -3.13 2.25 -6.37
CA GLN A 23 -2.10 2.81 -5.49
C GLN A 23 -0.84 1.96 -5.42
N LEU A 24 -0.94 0.65 -5.70
CA LEU A 24 0.18 -0.30 -5.63
C LEU A 24 0.73 -0.69 -7.01
N TYR A 25 0.20 -0.12 -8.09
CA TYR A 25 0.70 -0.46 -9.43
C TYR A 25 2.14 0.04 -9.60
N LYS A 26 3.04 -0.82 -10.06
CA LYS A 26 4.46 -0.56 -10.29
C LYS A 26 5.20 0.08 -9.09
N THR A 27 4.78 -0.24 -7.86
CA THR A 27 5.45 0.26 -6.65
C THR A 27 6.55 -0.67 -6.12
N GLU A 28 6.69 -1.85 -6.73
CA GLU A 28 7.71 -2.84 -6.42
C GLU A 28 8.27 -3.42 -7.73
N TYR A 29 9.51 -3.91 -7.70
CA TYR A 29 10.16 -4.53 -8.85
C TYR A 29 9.56 -5.89 -9.22
N CYS A 30 9.47 -6.17 -10.52
CA CYS A 30 9.06 -7.46 -11.03
C CYS A 30 10.20 -8.47 -10.87
N ARG A 31 10.01 -9.50 -10.05
CA ARG A 31 11.06 -10.51 -9.82
C ARG A 31 11.48 -11.24 -11.08
N ASN A 32 10.52 -11.74 -11.88
CA ASN A 32 10.83 -12.43 -13.13
C ASN A 32 11.65 -11.57 -14.09
N TRP A 33 11.33 -10.27 -14.21
CA TRP A 33 12.11 -9.39 -15.07
C TRP A 33 13.53 -9.19 -14.54
N ILE A 34 13.71 -9.01 -13.23
CA ILE A 34 15.04 -8.81 -12.63
C ILE A 34 15.89 -10.09 -12.70
N GLU A 35 15.29 -11.25 -12.43
CA GLU A 35 16.03 -12.52 -12.35
C GLU A 35 16.26 -13.18 -13.72
N LEU A 36 15.28 -13.11 -14.62
CA LEU A 36 15.30 -13.81 -15.90
C LEU A 36 15.50 -12.87 -17.09
N GLY A 37 15.36 -11.56 -16.91
CA GLY A 37 15.32 -10.58 -18.01
C GLY A 37 14.02 -10.59 -18.82
N GLU A 38 13.07 -11.47 -18.50
CA GLU A 38 11.83 -11.64 -19.23
C GLU A 38 10.63 -11.72 -18.28
N CYS A 39 9.53 -11.07 -18.65
CA CYS A 39 8.26 -11.13 -17.93
C CYS A 39 7.12 -11.48 -18.88
N ARG A 40 6.41 -12.58 -18.60
CA ARG A 40 5.27 -13.07 -19.40
C ARG A 40 4.12 -12.07 -19.52
N TYR A 41 4.03 -11.12 -18.60
CA TYR A 41 2.99 -10.08 -18.60
C TYR A 41 3.35 -8.87 -19.47
N GLY A 42 4.60 -8.77 -19.93
CA GLY A 42 5.09 -7.66 -20.75
C GLY A 42 4.74 -6.30 -20.14
N LYS A 43 4.26 -5.37 -20.98
CA LYS A 43 3.89 -4.01 -20.56
C LYS A 43 2.69 -3.95 -19.60
N LYS A 44 1.90 -5.03 -19.52
CA LYS A 44 0.74 -5.12 -18.61
C LYS A 44 1.14 -5.59 -17.21
N CYS A 45 2.43 -5.85 -16.98
CA CYS A 45 2.93 -6.21 -15.66
C CYS A 45 2.57 -5.13 -14.62
N GLN A 46 2.02 -5.58 -13.50
CA GLN A 46 1.67 -4.70 -12.38
C GLN A 46 2.88 -4.28 -11.55
N TYR A 47 4.04 -4.85 -11.81
CA TYR A 47 5.30 -4.51 -11.15
C TYR A 47 6.21 -3.73 -12.12
N ALA A 48 7.23 -3.08 -11.58
CA ALA A 48 8.18 -2.30 -12.36
C ALA A 48 9.26 -3.19 -12.98
N HIS A 49 9.55 -3.02 -14.28
CA HIS A 49 10.66 -3.68 -14.98
C HIS A 49 11.96 -2.87 -14.91
N GLY A 50 12.03 -1.85 -14.07
CA GLY A 50 13.20 -1.02 -13.88
C GLY A 50 12.85 0.27 -13.17
N GLU A 51 13.86 1.06 -12.84
CA GLU A 51 13.68 2.31 -12.08
C GLU A 51 12.78 3.32 -12.80
N ALA A 52 12.84 3.36 -14.14
CA ALA A 52 11.97 4.20 -14.96
C ALA A 52 10.47 3.90 -14.79
N GLU A 53 10.13 2.67 -14.43
CA GLU A 53 8.75 2.25 -14.19
C GLU A 53 8.36 2.27 -12.71
N LEU A 54 9.33 2.36 -11.80
CA LEU A 54 9.09 2.25 -10.35
C LEU A 54 8.45 3.53 -9.80
N ARG A 55 7.28 3.38 -9.20
CA ARG A 55 6.51 4.49 -8.63
C ARG A 55 6.72 4.57 -7.12
N LYS A 56 6.92 5.79 -6.62
CA LYS A 56 7.01 6.05 -5.17
C LYS A 56 5.65 5.86 -4.51
N VAL A 57 5.64 5.13 -3.40
CA VAL A 57 4.43 4.96 -2.56
C VAL A 57 4.33 6.10 -1.58
N THR A 58 3.23 6.84 -1.60
CA THR A 58 2.90 7.73 -0.49
C THR A 58 2.35 6.87 0.65
N ARG A 59 3.12 6.72 1.72
CA ARG A 59 2.71 5.96 2.91
C ARG A 59 1.95 6.87 3.88
N HIS A 60 1.05 6.30 4.67
CA HIS A 60 0.43 7.03 5.77
C HIS A 60 1.48 7.41 6.81
N SER A 61 1.31 8.54 7.49
CA SER A 61 2.18 9.04 8.56
C SER A 61 2.37 8.07 9.76
N ARG A 62 1.61 6.98 9.81
CA ARG A 62 1.68 5.95 10.86
C ARG A 62 2.50 4.73 10.43
N TYR A 63 2.93 4.67 9.19
CA TYR A 63 3.81 3.61 8.69
C TYR A 63 5.12 3.63 9.47
N LYS A 64 5.52 2.47 9.99
CA LYS A 64 6.73 2.27 10.79
C LYS A 64 6.87 3.29 11.94
N THR A 65 5.77 3.57 12.63
CA THR A 65 5.77 4.39 13.86
C THR A 65 5.73 3.58 15.15
N GLN A 66 5.40 2.29 15.06
CA GLN A 66 5.30 1.38 16.19
C GLN A 66 6.16 0.14 15.93
N ILE A 67 6.72 -0.44 16.98
CA ILE A 67 7.54 -1.66 16.91
C ILE A 67 6.70 -2.88 16.55
N CYS A 68 7.28 -3.77 15.75
CA CYS A 68 6.68 -5.06 15.44
C CYS A 68 6.91 -5.99 16.63
N ARG A 69 5.84 -6.31 17.35
CA ARG A 69 5.94 -7.21 18.51
C ARG A 69 6.49 -8.57 18.14
N ALA A 70 5.92 -9.21 17.11
CA ALA A 70 6.34 -10.54 16.65
C ALA A 70 7.85 -10.59 16.35
N TYR A 71 8.38 -9.59 15.64
CA TYR A 71 9.81 -9.51 15.34
C TYR A 71 10.66 -9.39 16.61
N HIS A 72 10.30 -8.52 17.53
CA HIS A 72 11.08 -8.33 18.77
C HIS A 72 10.88 -9.44 19.81
N THR A 73 9.77 -10.18 19.78
CA THR A 73 9.51 -11.27 20.73
C THR A 73 10.01 -12.62 20.23
N GLU A 74 9.85 -12.90 18.94
CA GLU A 74 10.15 -14.20 18.32
C GLU A 74 11.42 -14.16 17.46
N GLY A 75 11.97 -12.96 17.19
CA GLY A 75 13.12 -12.76 16.30
C GLY A 75 12.77 -12.83 14.81
N ALA A 76 11.49 -13.03 14.46
CA ALA A 76 11.04 -13.19 13.08
C ALA A 76 9.66 -12.59 12.87
N CYS A 77 9.39 -12.15 11.64
CA CYS A 77 8.08 -11.65 11.23
C CYS A 77 7.70 -12.21 9.87
N LEU A 78 6.51 -12.81 9.79
CA LEU A 78 5.97 -13.44 8.57
C LEU A 78 5.78 -12.44 7.42
N TYR A 79 5.68 -11.15 7.73
CA TYR A 79 5.53 -10.10 6.73
C TYR A 79 6.87 -9.61 6.16
N GLY A 80 8.00 -9.90 6.82
CA GLY A 80 9.33 -9.47 6.40
C GLY A 80 9.40 -7.95 6.15
N ASN A 81 10.06 -7.57 5.05
CA ASN A 81 10.21 -6.17 4.63
C ASN A 81 8.88 -5.45 4.26
N ARG A 82 7.78 -6.19 4.11
CA ARG A 82 6.45 -5.61 3.88
C ARG A 82 5.74 -5.25 5.19
N CYS A 83 6.33 -5.54 6.35
CA CYS A 83 5.75 -5.19 7.63
C CYS A 83 5.61 -3.67 7.77
N THR A 84 4.42 -3.24 8.18
CA THR A 84 4.12 -1.82 8.41
C THR A 84 4.61 -1.30 9.76
N PHE A 85 5.16 -2.19 10.58
CA PHE A 85 5.77 -1.90 11.88
C PHE A 85 7.30 -1.94 11.75
N ILE A 86 7.99 -1.41 12.75
CA ILE A 86 9.46 -1.34 12.80
C ILE A 86 10.01 -2.73 13.19
N HIS A 87 10.92 -3.31 12.40
CA HIS A 87 11.69 -4.48 12.80
C HIS A 87 13.01 -4.06 13.45
N ASP A 88 13.81 -3.23 12.77
CA ASP A 88 15.08 -2.65 13.25
C ASP A 88 15.43 -1.37 12.47
N PHE A 89 16.58 -0.74 12.76
CA PHE A 89 17.07 0.50 12.13
C PHE A 89 17.25 0.43 10.60
N ASP A 90 17.38 -0.78 10.03
CA ASP A 90 17.56 -1.03 8.59
C ASP A 90 16.29 -0.72 7.76
N ASP A 91 15.13 -0.62 8.42
CA ASP A 91 13.86 -0.27 7.78
C ASP A 91 13.72 1.24 7.42
N LEU A 92 14.74 2.07 7.71
CA LEU A 92 14.78 3.52 7.49
C LEU A 92 15.66 3.97 6.31
N THR A 93 16.30 3.05 5.59
CA THR A 93 17.05 3.31 4.34
C THR A 93 16.19 3.08 3.10
#